data_AF-A0A5P6VVM7-F1
#
_entry.id   AF-A0A5P6VVM7-F1
#
_cell.length_a   1.000
_cell.length_b   1.000
_cell.length_c   1.000
_cell.angle_alpha   90.00
_cell.angle_beta   90.00
_cell.angle_gamma   90.00
#
_symmetry.space_group_name_H-M   'P 1'
#
loop_
_entity.id
_entity.type
_entity.pdbx_description
1 polymer ?
#
loop_
_entity_poly.entity_id
_entity_poly.type
_entity_poly.pdbx_seq_one_letter_code
_entity_poly.pdbx_strand_id
1 'polypeptide(L)'
;MADDNNMRVSVEPYILNKRNSDILVDLINGRRKYELPIIYVSKTRQNRTPIDVGRLSYVLKGVAHVIVQGDVSINHLLNKKCAHRNETYGSIGVYYPSQKLGHKRCKYVEGGHPEILMDKIVDYVMQYSNLQMVDSILTWQGVKNSMLNDIIERTNEQYNIAISDKTKAQNEVEIVYSEFGNEIDELTARIKELTNRNLLLEEENARLSAKVTEKKGESSAFSG
;
A
#
# COMPACT_ATOMS: atom_id res chain seq x y z
N MET A 1 -12.31 -25.50 17.14
CA MET A 1 -11.32 -25.67 16.05
C MET A 1 -12.09 -25.51 14.76
N ALA A 2 -11.68 -24.57 13.90
CA ALA A 2 -12.42 -24.27 12.67
C ALA A 2 -12.30 -25.44 11.68
N ASP A 3 -13.43 -25.82 11.09
CA ASP A 3 -13.49 -26.80 10.00
C ASP A 3 -13.24 -26.09 8.67
N ASP A 4 -12.41 -26.67 7.81
CA ASP A 4 -12.21 -26.19 6.43
C ASP A 4 -13.20 -26.90 5.52
N ASN A 5 -14.36 -26.29 5.29
CA ASN A 5 -15.44 -26.83 4.47
C ASN A 5 -15.80 -28.29 4.81
N ASN A 6 -16.07 -28.53 6.10
CA ASN A 6 -16.38 -29.83 6.71
C ASN A 6 -15.22 -30.83 6.74
N MET A 7 -13.98 -30.40 6.50
CA MET A 7 -12.78 -31.15 6.82
C MET A 7 -12.16 -30.61 8.10
N ARG A 8 -12.15 -31.45 9.13
CA ARG A 8 -11.55 -31.10 10.41
C ARG A 8 -10.03 -30.97 10.24
N VAL A 9 -9.47 -29.80 10.57
CA VAL A 9 -8.02 -29.61 10.64
C VAL A 9 -7.48 -30.51 11.75
N SER A 10 -6.65 -31.49 11.38
CA SER A 10 -6.10 -32.50 12.29
C SER A 10 -4.61 -32.72 12.03
N VAL A 11 -3.89 -33.17 13.06
CA VAL A 11 -2.51 -33.64 12.96
C VAL A 11 -2.45 -35.05 12.36
N GLU A 12 -3.56 -35.79 12.44
CA GLU A 12 -3.66 -37.14 11.88
C GLU A 12 -4.10 -37.11 10.41
N PRO A 13 -3.53 -37.99 9.56
CA PRO A 13 -3.94 -38.10 8.16
C PRO A 13 -5.38 -38.62 8.05
N TYR A 14 -6.15 -38.04 7.14
CA TYR A 14 -7.50 -38.48 6.85
C TYR A 14 -7.49 -39.74 5.99
N ILE A 15 -7.99 -40.86 6.53
CA ILE A 15 -8.01 -42.15 5.83
C ILE A 15 -9.21 -42.21 4.87
N LEU A 16 -8.91 -42.32 3.57
CA LEU A 16 -9.89 -42.47 2.51
C LEU A 16 -10.29 -43.93 2.33
N ASN A 17 -11.58 -44.18 2.39
CA ASN A 17 -12.23 -45.47 2.17
C ASN A 17 -13.38 -45.33 1.15
N LYS A 18 -14.11 -46.41 0.87
CA LYS A 18 -15.24 -46.38 -0.07
C LYS A 18 -16.39 -45.46 0.37
N ARG A 19 -16.57 -45.24 1.68
CA ARG A 19 -17.68 -44.47 2.25
C ARG A 19 -17.45 -42.96 2.18
N ASN A 20 -16.19 -42.52 2.24
CA ASN A 20 -15.82 -41.11 2.23
C ASN A 20 -15.07 -40.69 0.94
N SER A 21 -15.12 -41.53 -0.11
CA SER A 21 -14.44 -41.28 -1.39
C SER A 21 -14.89 -39.98 -2.09
N ASP A 22 -16.10 -39.52 -1.78
CA ASP A 22 -16.70 -38.35 -2.44
C ASP A 22 -15.93 -37.06 -2.14
N ILE A 23 -15.28 -36.96 -0.98
CA ILE A 23 -14.40 -35.84 -0.61
C ILE A 23 -13.31 -35.61 -1.67
N LEU A 24 -12.63 -36.69 -2.08
CA LEU A 24 -11.56 -36.62 -3.07
C LEU A 24 -12.13 -36.43 -4.49
N VAL A 25 -13.26 -37.07 -4.80
CA VAL A 25 -13.92 -36.95 -6.11
C VAL A 25 -14.37 -35.51 -6.34
N ASP A 26 -14.95 -34.87 -5.33
CA ASP A 26 -15.41 -33.48 -5.39
C ASP A 26 -14.26 -32.50 -5.51
N LEU A 27 -13.15 -32.78 -4.81
CA LEU A 27 -11.91 -32.01 -4.96
C LEU A 27 -11.38 -32.08 -6.39
N ILE A 28 -11.18 -33.29 -6.93
CA ILE A 28 -10.57 -33.50 -8.26
C ILE A 28 -11.47 -32.96 -9.38
N ASN A 29 -12.79 -33.09 -9.23
CA ASN A 29 -13.74 -32.56 -10.21
C ASN A 29 -14.03 -31.07 -10.01
N GLY A 30 -13.44 -30.42 -9.00
CA GLY A 30 -13.62 -28.99 -8.73
C GLY A 30 -15.01 -28.61 -8.20
N ARG A 31 -15.78 -29.58 -7.70
CA ARG A 31 -17.11 -29.36 -7.09
C ARG A 31 -17.01 -28.77 -5.69
N ARG A 32 -15.91 -29.04 -4.99
CA ARG A 32 -15.63 -28.51 -3.66
C ARG A 32 -14.27 -27.83 -3.64
N LYS A 33 -14.20 -26.70 -2.92
CA LYS A 33 -12.98 -25.94 -2.70
C LYS A 33 -12.66 -25.95 -1.21
N TYR A 34 -11.38 -25.93 -0.89
CA TYR A 34 -10.86 -25.88 0.47
C TYR A 34 -9.95 -24.67 0.59
N GLU A 35 -9.85 -24.10 1.78
CA GLU A 35 -8.99 -22.95 2.05
C GLU A 35 -7.52 -23.38 2.15
N LEU A 36 -7.27 -24.59 2.64
CA LEU A 36 -5.93 -25.16 2.71
C LEU A 36 -5.64 -26.12 1.55
N PRO A 37 -4.38 -26.22 1.10
CA PRO A 37 -3.94 -27.27 0.20
C PRO A 37 -4.29 -28.67 0.71
N ILE A 38 -4.64 -29.56 -0.21
CA ILE A 38 -4.91 -30.98 0.08
C ILE A 38 -3.85 -31.84 -0.60
N ILE A 39 -3.23 -32.72 0.18
CA ILE A 39 -2.28 -33.70 -0.30
C ILE A 39 -2.96 -35.05 -0.30
N TYR A 40 -3.08 -35.66 -1.47
CA TYR A 40 -3.61 -37.00 -1.62
C TYR A 40 -2.49 -38.01 -1.87
N VAL A 41 -2.34 -38.98 -0.97
CA VAL A 41 -1.34 -40.05 -1.04
C VAL A 41 -2.03 -41.36 -1.44
N SER A 42 -1.81 -41.81 -2.68
CA SER A 42 -2.33 -43.10 -3.13
C SER A 42 -1.47 -44.28 -2.64
N LYS A 43 -2.11 -45.45 -2.46
CA LYS A 43 -1.42 -46.70 -2.13
C LYS A 43 -0.62 -47.21 -3.33
N THR A 44 0.51 -47.86 -3.07
CA THR A 44 1.29 -48.55 -4.10
C THR A 44 0.55 -49.79 -4.63
N ARG A 45 1.05 -50.41 -5.70
CA ARG A 45 0.50 -51.67 -6.22
C ARG A 45 0.48 -52.80 -5.19
N GLN A 46 1.40 -52.77 -4.23
CA GLN A 46 1.50 -53.74 -3.13
C GLN A 46 0.66 -53.34 -1.91
N ASN A 47 -0.26 -52.38 -2.04
CA ASN A 47 -1.08 -51.82 -0.95
C ASN A 47 -0.26 -51.19 0.20
N ARG A 48 0.96 -50.75 -0.07
CA ARG A 48 1.83 -50.03 0.89
C ARG A 48 1.65 -48.52 0.75
N THR A 49 1.94 -47.79 1.83
CA THR A 49 1.96 -46.33 1.77
C THR A 49 3.37 -45.88 1.31
N PRO A 50 3.49 -45.02 0.29
CA PRO A 50 4.79 -44.69 -0.32
C PRO A 50 5.71 -43.85 0.55
N ILE A 51 5.15 -43.09 1.50
CA ILE A 51 5.88 -42.17 2.39
C ILE A 51 5.30 -42.27 3.81
N ASP A 52 6.03 -41.77 4.80
CA ASP A 52 5.51 -41.60 6.16
C ASP A 52 4.53 -40.42 6.23
N VAL A 53 3.25 -40.76 6.11
CA VAL A 53 2.12 -39.82 6.20
C VAL A 53 1.91 -39.25 7.59
N GLY A 54 2.33 -39.96 8.65
CA GLY A 54 2.25 -39.45 10.01
C GLY A 54 3.18 -38.26 10.18
N ARG A 55 4.45 -38.43 9.77
CA ARG A 55 5.43 -37.35 9.74
C ARG A 55 5.01 -36.20 8.82
N LEU A 56 4.52 -36.50 7.61
CA LEU A 56 4.05 -35.47 6.69
C LEU A 56 2.90 -34.64 7.28
N SER A 57 1.90 -35.29 7.90
CA SER A 57 0.76 -34.61 8.52
C SER A 57 1.19 -33.76 9.73
N TYR A 58 2.19 -34.24 10.48
CA TYR A 58 2.77 -33.49 11.58
C TYR A 58 3.52 -32.23 11.12
N VAL A 59 4.32 -32.34 10.06
CA VAL A 59 5.07 -31.20 9.49
C VAL A 59 4.12 -30.14 8.91
N LEU A 60 3.02 -30.57 8.28
CA LEU A 60 2.07 -29.68 7.60
C LEU A 60 0.84 -29.35 8.44
N LYS A 61 0.89 -29.59 9.75
CA LYS A 61 -0.22 -29.30 10.67
C LYS A 61 -0.66 -27.84 10.56
N GLY A 62 -1.93 -27.61 10.28
CA GLY A 62 -2.50 -26.27 10.13
C GLY A 62 -2.14 -25.55 8.82
N VAL A 63 -1.33 -26.16 7.94
CA VAL A 63 -0.94 -25.58 6.64
C VAL A 63 -1.60 -26.34 5.48
N ALA A 64 -1.80 -27.64 5.61
CA ALA A 64 -2.45 -28.46 4.60
C ALA A 64 -3.18 -29.67 5.22
N HIS A 65 -4.15 -30.21 4.49
CA HIS A 65 -4.78 -31.49 4.83
C HIS A 65 -4.09 -32.64 4.12
N VAL A 66 -3.84 -33.72 4.84
CA VAL A 66 -3.26 -34.94 4.27
C VAL A 66 -4.34 -36.01 4.21
N ILE A 67 -4.65 -36.47 3.01
CA ILE A 67 -5.57 -37.58 2.74
C ILE A 67 -4.75 -38.77 2.27
N VAL A 68 -4.88 -39.90 2.98
CA VAL A 68 -4.21 -41.14 2.61
C VAL A 68 -5.24 -42.16 2.13
N GLN A 69 -4.96 -42.82 1.02
CA GLN A 69 -5.77 -43.94 0.56
C GLN A 69 -5.67 -45.09 1.56
N GLY A 70 -6.80 -45.59 2.05
CA GLY A 70 -6.85 -46.71 2.98
C GLY A 70 -6.49 -48.05 2.32
N ASP A 71 -7.04 -48.30 1.13
CA ASP A 71 -6.86 -49.57 0.42
C ASP A 71 -6.81 -49.42 -1.11
N VAL A 72 -5.95 -50.21 -1.76
CA VAL A 72 -5.73 -50.23 -3.21
C VAL A 72 -6.99 -50.60 -4.02
N SER A 73 -7.92 -51.39 -3.46
CA SER A 73 -9.18 -51.81 -4.11
C SER A 73 -10.09 -50.64 -4.50
N ILE A 74 -9.90 -49.47 -3.87
CA ILE A 74 -10.67 -48.26 -4.12
C ILE A 74 -10.24 -47.57 -5.43
N ASN A 75 -9.09 -47.92 -6.00
CA ASN A 75 -8.58 -47.33 -7.24
C ASN A 75 -9.56 -47.42 -8.39
N HIS A 76 -10.24 -48.56 -8.57
CA HIS A 76 -11.22 -48.69 -9.65
C HIS A 76 -12.38 -47.69 -9.48
N LEU A 77 -12.88 -47.55 -8.25
CA LEU A 77 -13.97 -46.61 -7.93
C LEU A 77 -13.54 -45.16 -8.21
N LEU A 78 -12.36 -44.76 -7.73
CA LEU A 78 -11.82 -43.41 -7.93
C LEU A 78 -11.55 -43.12 -9.41
N ASN A 79 -10.94 -44.07 -10.13
CA ASN A 79 -10.67 -43.92 -11.56
C ASN A 79 -11.96 -43.67 -12.36
N LYS A 80 -13.02 -44.42 -12.05
CA LYS A 80 -14.33 -44.26 -12.71
C LYS A 80 -14.97 -42.91 -12.38
N LYS A 81 -14.96 -42.50 -11.11
CA LYS A 81 -15.59 -41.24 -10.66
C LYS A 81 -14.80 -39.98 -11.04
N CYS A 82 -13.47 -40.08 -11.17
CA CYS A 82 -12.58 -38.96 -11.47
C CYS A 82 -12.10 -38.92 -12.93
N ALA A 83 -12.66 -39.76 -13.81
CA ALA A 83 -12.26 -39.88 -15.21
C ALA A 83 -10.73 -40.05 -15.38
N HIS A 84 -10.13 -40.94 -14.58
CA HIS A 84 -8.68 -41.22 -14.57
C HIS A 84 -7.76 -40.03 -14.26
N ARG A 85 -8.29 -38.91 -13.73
CA ARG A 85 -7.47 -37.76 -13.34
C ARG A 85 -6.82 -37.90 -11.98
N ASN A 86 -7.27 -38.84 -11.16
CA ASN A 86 -6.75 -39.10 -9.82
C ASN A 86 -5.37 -39.77 -9.82
N GLU A 87 -4.61 -39.55 -8.75
CA GLU A 87 -3.37 -40.27 -8.50
C GLU A 87 -3.63 -41.73 -8.15
N THR A 88 -2.78 -42.60 -8.68
CA THR A 88 -2.85 -44.05 -8.46
C THR A 88 -1.46 -44.64 -8.28
N TYR A 89 -1.42 -45.82 -7.66
CA TYR A 89 -0.24 -46.69 -7.59
C TYR A 89 1.01 -46.02 -7.00
N GLY A 90 0.86 -45.32 -5.88
CA GLY A 90 1.96 -44.63 -5.19
C GLY A 90 2.22 -43.23 -5.71
N SER A 91 1.40 -42.74 -6.64
CA SER A 91 1.43 -41.32 -7.00
C SER A 91 0.81 -40.47 -5.87
N ILE A 92 1.35 -39.28 -5.68
CA ILE A 92 0.93 -38.30 -4.66
C ILE A 92 0.55 -37.01 -5.38
N GLY A 93 -0.62 -36.48 -5.07
CA GLY A 93 -1.16 -35.27 -5.66
C GLY A 93 -1.20 -34.14 -4.63
N VAL A 94 -0.71 -32.97 -4.99
CA VAL A 94 -0.83 -31.74 -4.19
C VAL A 94 -1.83 -30.82 -4.88
N TYR A 95 -3.00 -30.67 -4.28
CA TYR A 95 -4.12 -29.89 -4.78
C TYR A 95 -4.17 -28.55 -4.06
N TYR A 96 -4.09 -27.46 -4.80
CA TYR A 96 -4.17 -26.11 -4.24
C TYR A 96 -5.60 -25.57 -4.28
N PRO A 97 -5.97 -24.69 -3.32
CA PRO A 97 -7.23 -23.94 -3.35
C PRO A 97 -7.48 -23.21 -4.67
N SER A 98 -6.42 -22.61 -5.24
CA SER A 98 -6.49 -21.92 -6.52
C SER A 98 -6.33 -22.88 -7.69
N GLN A 99 -7.40 -23.08 -8.46
CA GLN A 99 -7.40 -23.92 -9.67
C GLN A 99 -6.45 -23.42 -10.77
N LYS A 100 -6.04 -22.14 -10.74
CA LYS A 100 -5.16 -21.55 -11.76
C LYS A 100 -3.75 -22.14 -11.77
N LEU A 101 -3.24 -22.57 -10.61
CA LEU A 101 -1.89 -23.11 -10.49
C LEU A 101 -1.75 -24.54 -11.02
N GLY A 102 -2.89 -25.25 -11.19
CA GLY A 102 -2.93 -26.70 -11.40
C GLY A 102 -2.44 -27.49 -10.18
N HIS A 103 -2.83 -28.76 -10.08
CA HIS A 103 -2.29 -29.64 -9.03
C HIS A 103 -0.90 -30.15 -9.42
N LYS A 104 -0.03 -30.42 -8.44
CA LYS A 104 1.27 -31.06 -8.67
C LYS A 104 1.14 -32.55 -8.46
N ARG A 105 1.86 -33.35 -9.28
CA ARG A 105 1.91 -34.80 -9.14
C ARG A 105 3.35 -35.26 -8.92
N CYS A 106 3.53 -35.99 -7.84
CA CYS A 106 4.78 -36.64 -7.45
C CYS A 106 4.62 -38.15 -7.59
N LYS A 107 5.52 -38.83 -8.29
CA LYS A 107 5.49 -40.30 -8.43
C LYS A 107 6.46 -40.93 -7.45
N TYR A 108 6.00 -41.89 -6.67
CA TYR A 108 6.87 -42.75 -5.89
C TYR A 108 7.60 -43.75 -6.80
N VAL A 109 8.90 -43.92 -6.56
CA VAL A 109 9.74 -44.92 -7.22
C VAL A 109 10.16 -45.92 -6.15
N GLU A 110 9.88 -47.21 -6.40
CA GLU A 110 10.25 -48.30 -5.49
C GLU A 110 11.79 -48.41 -5.40
N GLY A 111 12.31 -48.48 -4.17
CA GLY A 111 13.76 -48.41 -3.90
C GLY A 111 14.37 -47.00 -3.95
N GLY A 112 13.56 -45.97 -4.21
CA GLY A 112 13.99 -44.58 -4.11
C GLY A 112 14.09 -44.07 -2.66
N HIS A 113 14.40 -42.79 -2.51
CA HIS A 113 14.48 -42.11 -1.21
C HIS A 113 13.14 -41.40 -0.88
N PRO A 114 12.28 -41.98 -0.03
CA PRO A 114 10.98 -41.39 0.30
C PRO A 114 11.09 -40.07 1.06
N GLU A 115 12.19 -39.84 1.77
CA GLU A 115 12.50 -38.59 2.47
C GLU A 115 12.59 -37.40 1.51
N ILE A 116 13.34 -37.54 0.41
CA ILE A 116 13.47 -36.48 -0.62
C ILE A 116 12.11 -36.17 -1.26
N LEU A 117 11.29 -37.21 -1.45
CA LEU A 117 9.93 -37.03 -1.98
C LEU A 117 9.04 -36.25 -0.99
N MET A 118 9.17 -36.54 0.31
CA MET A 118 8.46 -35.82 1.36
C MET A 118 8.88 -34.35 1.39
N ASP A 119 10.18 -34.06 1.42
CA ASP A 119 10.72 -32.70 1.43
C ASP A 119 10.20 -31.91 0.22
N LYS A 120 10.20 -32.52 -0.96
CA LYS A 120 9.66 -31.91 -2.18
C LYS A 120 8.17 -31.57 -2.08
N ILE A 121 7.37 -32.42 -1.43
CA ILE A 121 5.94 -32.15 -1.20
C ILE A 121 5.77 -30.99 -0.22
N VAL A 122 6.57 -30.96 0.85
CA VAL A 122 6.57 -29.86 1.83
C VAL A 122 6.94 -28.54 1.14
N ASP A 123 7.98 -28.53 0.32
CA ASP A 123 8.40 -27.35 -0.45
C ASP A 123 7.27 -26.84 -1.35
N TYR A 124 6.55 -27.72 -2.04
CA TYR A 124 5.41 -27.33 -2.87
C TYR A 124 4.26 -26.69 -2.09
N VAL A 125 4.06 -27.09 -0.83
CA VAL A 125 3.03 -26.51 0.04
C VAL A 125 3.53 -25.18 0.62
N MET A 126 4.78 -25.12 1.09
CA MET A 126 5.37 -23.92 1.66
C MET A 126 5.51 -22.80 0.61
N GLN A 127 5.94 -23.12 -0.61
CA GLN A 127 5.97 -22.16 -1.71
C GLN A 127 4.57 -21.61 -2.01
N TYR A 128 3.55 -22.47 -2.02
CA TYR A 128 2.18 -21.99 -2.20
C TYR A 128 1.73 -21.07 -1.06
N SER A 129 2.02 -21.44 0.19
CA SER A 129 1.69 -20.63 1.36
C SER A 129 2.39 -19.26 1.32
N ASN A 130 3.65 -19.22 0.90
CA ASN A 130 4.42 -17.98 0.77
C ASN A 130 3.94 -17.09 -0.38
N LEU A 131 3.31 -17.68 -1.41
CA LEU A 131 2.71 -16.95 -2.53
C LEU A 131 1.32 -16.39 -2.21
N GLN A 132 0.65 -16.87 -1.14
CA GLN A 132 -0.59 -16.26 -0.69
C GLN A 132 -0.27 -14.88 -0.10
N MET A 133 -0.66 -13.82 -0.82
CA MET A 133 -0.61 -12.46 -0.30
C MET A 133 -1.58 -12.37 0.89
N VAL A 134 -1.03 -12.25 2.09
CA VAL A 134 -1.80 -11.82 3.25
C VAL A 134 -2.22 -10.38 2.99
N ASP A 135 -3.50 -10.04 3.25
CA ASP A 135 -3.98 -8.67 3.12
C ASP A 135 -3.02 -7.74 3.89
N SER A 136 -2.58 -6.66 3.24
CA SER A 136 -1.59 -5.72 3.79
C SER A 136 -1.97 -5.29 5.20
N ILE A 137 -3.27 -5.06 5.46
CA ILE A 137 -3.77 -4.63 6.77
C ILE A 137 -3.54 -5.65 7.90
N LEU A 138 -3.45 -6.94 7.55
CA LEU A 138 -3.17 -8.03 8.48
C LEU A 138 -1.66 -8.26 8.69
N THR A 139 -0.82 -7.54 7.94
CA THR A 139 0.63 -7.59 8.10
C THR A 139 1.12 -6.46 9.00
N TRP A 140 2.16 -6.73 9.79
CA TRP A 140 2.85 -5.69 10.57
C TRP A 140 3.37 -4.54 9.68
N GLN A 141 3.79 -4.87 8.45
CA GLN A 141 4.25 -3.89 7.49
C GLN A 141 3.12 -2.96 7.03
N GLY A 142 1.91 -3.47 6.83
CA GLY A 142 0.75 -2.65 6.50
C GLY A 142 0.33 -1.72 7.65
N VAL A 143 0.32 -2.22 8.89
CA VAL A 143 0.08 -1.37 10.08
C VAL A 143 1.15 -0.27 10.20
N LYS A 144 2.42 -0.60 9.96
CA LYS A 144 3.50 0.39 9.96
C LYS A 144 3.32 1.44 8.86
N ASN A 145 2.90 1.02 7.67
CA ASN A 145 2.66 1.92 6.56
C ASN A 145 1.45 2.83 6.80
N SER A 146 0.37 2.34 7.42
CA SER A 146 -0.77 3.19 7.78
C SER A 146 -0.39 4.23 8.81
N MET A 147 0.36 3.85 9.86
CA MET A 147 0.89 4.81 10.83
C MET A 147 1.82 5.86 10.19
N LEU A 148 2.66 5.45 9.24
CA LEU A 148 3.53 6.38 8.51
C LEU A 148 2.71 7.37 7.67
N ASN A 149 1.67 6.89 6.98
CA ASN A 149 0.79 7.76 6.19
C ASN A 149 0.06 8.76 7.08
N ASP A 150 -0.46 8.33 8.24
CA ASP A 150 -1.10 9.24 9.21
C ASP A 150 -0.14 10.35 9.67
N ILE A 151 1.13 10.02 9.89
CA ILE A 151 2.15 11.01 10.26
C ILE A 151 2.41 11.97 9.11
N ILE A 152 2.55 11.46 7.88
CA ILE A 152 2.78 12.28 6.67
C ILE A 152 1.62 13.25 6.47
N GLU A 153 0.37 12.78 6.56
CA GLU A 153 -0.83 13.60 6.43
C GLU A 153 -0.84 14.73 7.47
N ARG A 154 -0.61 14.40 8.74
CA ARG A 154 -0.51 15.41 9.81
C ARG A 154 0.59 16.42 9.53
N THR A 155 1.76 15.98 9.10
CA THR A 155 2.85 16.92 8.78
C THR A 155 2.48 17.83 7.60
N ASN A 156 1.87 17.29 6.55
CA ASN A 156 1.44 18.06 5.38
C ASN A 156 0.39 19.11 5.74
N GLU A 157 -0.58 18.77 6.62
CA GLU A 157 -1.55 19.75 7.12
C GLU A 157 -0.86 20.91 7.84
N GLN A 158 0.09 20.63 8.73
CA GLN A 158 0.85 21.67 9.43
C GLN A 158 1.66 22.54 8.47
N TYR A 159 2.30 21.93 7.47
CA TYR A 159 3.01 22.67 6.43
C TYR A 159 2.07 23.57 5.63
N ASN A 160 0.88 23.08 5.26
CA ASN A 160 -0.10 23.87 4.50
C ASN A 160 -0.62 25.06 5.31
N ILE A 161 -0.87 24.90 6.62
CA ILE A 161 -1.26 25.99 7.51
C ILE A 161 -0.15 27.04 7.57
N ALA A 162 1.09 26.61 7.84
CA ALA A 162 2.23 27.52 7.92
C ALA A 162 2.49 28.27 6.61
N ILE A 163 2.32 27.61 5.46
CA ILE A 163 2.40 28.26 4.14
C ILE A 163 1.29 29.31 4.00
N SER A 164 0.04 28.97 4.34
CA SER A 164 -1.09 29.90 4.27
C SER A 164 -0.87 31.14 5.13
N ASP A 165 -0.39 30.96 6.36
CA ASP A 165 -0.14 32.06 7.29
C ASP A 165 1.03 32.94 6.81
N LYS A 166 2.09 32.31 6.27
CA LYS A 166 3.19 33.05 5.63
C LYS A 166 2.69 33.88 4.46
N THR A 167 1.84 33.33 3.59
CA THR A 167 1.28 34.04 2.44
C THR A 167 0.41 35.22 2.88
N LYS A 168 -0.42 35.04 3.93
CA LYS A 168 -1.21 36.15 4.51
C LYS A 168 -0.31 37.26 5.04
N ALA A 169 0.71 36.91 5.83
CA ALA A 169 1.64 37.89 6.37
C ALA A 169 2.41 38.63 5.25
N GLN A 170 2.80 37.94 4.17
CA GLN A 170 3.43 38.57 3.01
C GLN A 170 2.48 39.56 2.31
N ASN A 171 1.21 39.19 2.12
CA ASN A 171 0.21 40.07 1.52
C ASN A 171 -0.06 41.30 2.40
N GLU A 172 -0.18 41.14 3.72
CA GLU A 172 -0.36 42.25 4.66
C GLU A 172 0.81 43.23 4.59
N VAL A 173 2.04 42.70 4.56
CA VAL A 173 3.26 43.51 4.41
C VAL A 173 3.28 44.25 3.08
N GLU A 174 2.89 43.60 1.97
CA GLU A 174 2.83 44.22 0.65
C GLU A 174 1.79 45.35 0.59
N ILE A 175 0.61 45.16 1.17
CA ILE A 175 -0.43 46.19 1.28
C ILE A 175 0.13 47.40 2.04
N VAL A 176 0.70 47.18 3.23
CA VAL A 176 1.26 48.25 4.06
C VAL A 176 2.36 49.03 3.31
N TYR A 177 3.28 48.33 2.63
CA TYR A 177 4.32 49.00 1.84
C TYR A 177 3.74 49.82 0.68
N SER A 178 2.69 49.34 0.02
CA SER A 178 2.04 50.08 -1.07
C SER A 178 1.33 51.35 -0.57
N GLU A 179 0.67 51.28 0.58
CA GLU A 179 0.02 52.44 1.21
C GLU A 179 1.05 53.51 1.61
N PHE A 180 2.13 53.10 2.28
CA PHE A 180 3.24 54.01 2.60
C PHE A 180 3.91 54.60 1.35
N GLY A 181 4.04 53.82 0.28
CA GLY A 181 4.56 54.31 -1.00
C GLY A 181 3.71 55.45 -1.56
N ASN A 182 2.38 55.27 -1.57
CA ASN A 182 1.44 56.29 -2.02
C ASN A 182 1.53 57.57 -1.17
N GLU A 183 1.60 57.45 0.16
CA GLU A 183 1.75 58.60 1.06
C GLU A 183 3.05 59.38 0.82
N ILE A 184 4.18 58.68 0.61
CA ILE A 184 5.46 59.31 0.30
C ILE A 184 5.37 60.10 -1.00
N ASP A 185 4.73 59.55 -2.03
CA ASP A 185 4.54 60.22 -3.32
C ASP A 185 3.67 61.48 -3.17
N GLU A 186 2.57 61.40 -2.42
CA GLU A 186 1.71 62.54 -2.12
C GLU A 186 2.45 63.65 -1.35
N LEU A 187 3.18 63.28 -0.30
CA LEU A 187 3.98 64.23 0.49
C LEU A 187 5.07 64.87 -0.36
N THR A 188 5.73 64.09 -1.23
CA THR A 188 6.75 64.60 -2.15
C THR A 188 6.17 65.60 -3.15
N ALA A 189 4.97 65.31 -3.70
CA ALA A 189 4.26 66.24 -4.57
C ALA A 189 3.90 67.53 -3.84
N ARG A 190 3.42 67.44 -2.60
CA ARG A 190 3.07 68.60 -1.78
C ARG A 190 4.28 69.45 -1.42
N ILE A 191 5.41 68.83 -1.08
CA ILE A 191 6.68 69.55 -0.83
C ILE A 191 7.10 70.30 -2.09
N LYS A 192 7.08 69.67 -3.27
CA LYS A 192 7.42 70.35 -4.54
C LYS A 192 6.51 71.56 -4.80
N GLU A 193 5.22 71.40 -4.58
CA GLU A 193 4.24 72.48 -4.76
C GLU A 193 4.49 73.65 -3.80
N LEU A 194 4.73 73.37 -2.51
CA LEU A 194 5.01 74.40 -1.50
C LEU A 194 6.35 75.10 -1.78
N THR A 195 7.39 74.36 -2.18
CA THR A 195 8.68 74.93 -2.57
C THR A 195 8.54 75.87 -3.76
N ASN A 196 7.77 75.50 -4.79
CA ASN A 196 7.49 76.40 -5.92
C ASN A 196 6.73 77.66 -5.49
N ARG A 197 5.74 77.54 -4.58
CA ARG A 197 5.04 78.72 -4.04
C ARG A 197 5.97 79.64 -3.27
N ASN A 198 6.83 79.09 -2.43
CA ASN A 198 7.80 79.89 -1.67
C ASN A 198 8.75 80.63 -2.61
N LEU A 199 9.26 79.96 -3.65
CA LEU A 199 10.10 80.60 -4.67
C LEU A 199 9.40 81.80 -5.33
N LEU A 200 8.14 81.61 -5.77
CA LEU A 200 7.36 82.69 -6.39
C LEU A 200 7.12 83.86 -5.44
N LEU A 201 6.81 83.58 -4.17
CA LEU A 201 6.62 84.61 -3.15
C LEU A 201 7.93 85.33 -2.81
N GLU A 202 9.06 84.63 -2.79
CA GLU A 202 10.39 85.24 -2.63
C GLU A 202 10.73 86.16 -3.79
N GLU A 203 10.47 85.75 -5.03
CA GLU A 203 10.63 86.60 -6.22
C GLU A 203 9.74 87.85 -6.14
N GLU A 204 8.48 87.69 -5.72
CA GLU A 204 7.56 88.81 -5.55
C GLU A 204 8.03 89.77 -4.43
N ASN A 205 8.44 89.23 -3.29
CA ASN A 205 8.99 90.00 -2.17
C ASN A 205 10.27 90.75 -2.58
N ALA A 206 11.16 90.11 -3.35
CA ALA A 206 12.36 90.75 -3.89
C ALA A 206 11.98 91.90 -4.84
N ARG A 207 11.01 91.68 -5.74
CA ARG A 207 10.53 92.70 -6.68
C ARG A 207 9.87 93.88 -5.98
N LEU A 208 9.03 93.62 -4.98
CA LEU A 208 8.38 94.67 -4.17
C LEU A 208 9.42 95.46 -3.37
N SER A 209 10.40 94.77 -2.77
CA SER A 209 11.50 95.41 -2.04
C SER A 209 12.30 96.35 -2.96
N ALA A 210 12.61 95.92 -4.19
CA ALA A 210 13.28 96.76 -5.19
C ALA A 210 12.47 98.02 -5.55
N LYS A 211 11.14 97.88 -5.76
CA LYS A 211 10.25 99.03 -6.03
C LYS A 211 10.17 100.00 -4.86
N VAL A 212 10.19 99.50 -3.63
CA VAL A 212 10.19 100.35 -2.42
C VAL A 212 11.52 101.11 -2.31
N THR A 213 12.65 100.47 -2.65
CA THR A 213 13.95 101.16 -2.69
C THR A 213 14.03 102.22 -3.78
N GLU A 214 13.47 101.99 -4.98
CA GLU A 214 13.37 103.01 -6.04
C GLU A 214 12.55 104.23 -5.60
N LYS A 215 11.35 104.00 -5.02
CA LYS A 215 10.51 105.11 -4.52
C LYS A 215 11.15 105.90 -3.37
N LYS A 216 11.94 105.26 -2.52
CA LYS A 216 12.74 105.96 -1.50
C LYS A 216 13.87 106.79 -2.12
N GLY A 217 14.48 106.33 -3.20
CA GLY A 217 15.47 107.08 -3.98
C GLY A 217 14.89 108.33 -4.64
N GLU A 218 13.70 108.23 -5.25
CA GLU A 218 12.98 109.36 -5.84
C GLU A 218 12.55 110.40 -4.79
N SER A 219 12.16 109.95 -3.59
CA SER A 219 11.88 110.83 -2.44
C SER A 219 13.12 111.57 -1.92
N SER A 220 14.33 110.99 -2.06
CA SER A 220 15.59 111.66 -1.68
C SER A 220 16.14 112.59 -2.77
N ALA A 221 15.74 112.43 -4.03
CA ALA A 221 16.10 113.34 -5.13
C ALA A 221 15.20 114.59 -5.20
N PHE A 222 14.02 114.59 -4.55
CA PHE A 222 13.14 115.75 -4.42
C PHE A 222 13.39 116.58 -3.14
N SER A 223 14.35 116.16 -2.31
CA SER A 223 14.85 116.91 -1.16
C SER A 223 16.33 117.24 -1.40
N GLY A 224 16.57 118.17 -2.33
CA GLY A 224 17.83 118.91 -2.40
C GLY A 224 17.99 119.88 -1.23
#